data_AF-A0A5N9HEM0-F1
#
_entry.id   AF-A0A5N9HEM0-F1
#
_cell.length_a   1.000
_cell.length_b   1.000
_cell.length_c   1.000
_cell.angle_alpha   90.00
_cell.angle_beta   90.00
_cell.angle_gamma   90.00
#
_symmetry.space_group_name_H-M   'P 1'
#
loop_
_entity.id
_entity.type
_entity.pdbx_description
1 polymer ?
#
loop_
_entity_poly.entity_id
_entity_poly.type
_entity_poly.pdbx_seq_one_letter_code
_entity_poly.pdbx_strand_id
1 'polypeptide(L)'
;MPFAHDFFDAIVSLDSYHYYGTDFGYLEFHILRHLKRGGQIGIVSPAYPVEIPLPSPEHPGDDWHWMNSVDWWERHWNRYPELDVEHCKALPNGWQSWVRWHELCLGHGRRDDWAESEIRQLREDEGRYLGFVRMVGRRTYEMTLIGTTSTPE
;
A
#
# COMPACT_ATOMS: atom_id res chain seq x y z
N MET A 1 -9.06 -15.17 5.18
CA MET A 1 -7.82 -15.68 5.82
C MET A 1 -8.18 -16.45 7.09
N PRO A 2 -7.73 -17.70 7.29
CA PRO A 2 -8.15 -18.55 8.41
C PRO A 2 -7.28 -18.34 9.67
N PHE A 3 -7.01 -17.08 10.06
CA PHE A 3 -6.26 -16.77 11.28
C PHE A 3 -7.21 -16.40 12.42
N ALA A 4 -6.78 -16.67 13.66
CA ALA A 4 -7.49 -16.20 14.83
C ALA A 4 -7.50 -14.66 14.90
N HIS A 5 -8.39 -14.10 15.71
CA HIS A 5 -8.32 -12.67 16.05
C HIS A 5 -7.11 -12.45 16.94
N ASP A 6 -6.54 -11.24 16.90
CA ASP A 6 -5.38 -10.85 17.73
C ASP A 6 -4.22 -11.85 17.67
N PHE A 7 -3.97 -12.42 16.49
CA PHE A 7 -2.96 -13.46 16.30
C PHE A 7 -1.57 -12.89 16.07
N PHE A 8 -1.46 -11.85 15.24
CA PHE A 8 -0.18 -11.28 14.83
C PHE A 8 0.23 -10.08 15.69
N ASP A 9 1.52 -10.00 16.02
CA ASP A 9 2.12 -8.78 16.58
C ASP A 9 2.45 -7.76 15.47
N ALA A 10 2.70 -8.25 14.26
CA ALA A 10 2.95 -7.41 13.08
C ALA A 10 2.43 -8.04 11.78
N ILE A 11 2.02 -7.20 10.84
CA ILE A 11 1.67 -7.58 9.46
C ILE A 11 2.51 -6.72 8.51
N VAL A 12 3.15 -7.35 7.52
CA VAL A 12 3.96 -6.65 6.52
C VAL A 12 3.49 -7.05 5.13
N SER A 13 3.26 -6.06 4.26
CA SER A 13 2.95 -6.29 2.85
C SER A 13 3.85 -5.43 1.97
N LEU A 14 4.57 -6.09 1.07
CA LEU A 14 5.44 -5.45 0.09
C LEU A 14 4.83 -5.70 -1.29
N ASP A 15 4.67 -4.63 -2.05
CA ASP A 15 4.25 -4.64 -3.45
C ASP A 15 3.01 -5.50 -3.73
N SER A 16 2.04 -5.42 -2.83
CA SER A 16 0.80 -6.22 -2.93
C SER A 16 -0.41 -5.53 -2.30
N TYR A 17 -0.20 -4.71 -1.26
CA TYR A 17 -1.31 -4.08 -0.54
C TYR A 17 -2.23 -3.24 -1.42
N HIS A 18 -1.71 -2.58 -2.46
CA HIS A 18 -2.49 -1.78 -3.40
C HIS A 18 -3.55 -2.57 -4.18
N TYR A 19 -3.44 -3.89 -4.31
CA TYR A 19 -4.44 -4.69 -5.04
C TYR A 19 -5.75 -4.89 -4.28
N TYR A 20 -5.75 -4.75 -2.96
CA TYR A 20 -6.90 -5.06 -2.10
C TYR A 20 -7.11 -4.05 -0.96
N GLY A 21 -6.04 -3.40 -0.54
CA GLY A 21 -6.00 -2.51 0.60
C GLY A 21 -6.55 -1.12 0.33
N THR A 22 -6.92 -0.82 -0.91
CA THR A 22 -7.63 0.41 -1.32
C THR A 22 -9.15 0.29 -1.12
N ASP A 23 -9.67 -0.93 -0.99
CA ASP A 23 -11.10 -1.16 -0.83
C ASP A 23 -11.60 -0.68 0.53
N PHE A 24 -12.85 -0.21 0.52
CA PHE A 24 -13.52 0.26 1.74
C PHE A 24 -13.68 -0.90 2.73
N GLY A 25 -13.17 -0.72 3.95
CA GLY A 25 -13.29 -1.71 5.02
C GLY A 25 -12.31 -2.87 4.95
N TYR A 26 -11.46 -3.00 3.92
CA TYR A 26 -10.51 -4.12 3.86
C TYR A 26 -9.52 -4.11 5.04
N LEU A 27 -8.96 -2.93 5.34
CA LEU A 27 -8.07 -2.74 6.48
C LEU A 27 -8.76 -3.16 7.80
N GLU A 28 -9.99 -2.71 8.03
CA GLU A 28 -10.76 -3.06 9.24
C GLU A 28 -11.08 -4.56 9.32
N PHE A 29 -11.79 -5.08 8.32
CA PHE A 29 -12.40 -6.42 8.38
C PHE A 29 -11.45 -7.57 8.04
N HIS A 30 -10.31 -7.30 7.41
CA HIS A 30 -9.38 -8.32 6.97
C HIS A 30 -7.97 -8.19 7.55
N ILE A 31 -7.60 -7.03 8.10
CA ILE A 31 -6.24 -6.83 8.62
C ILE A 31 -6.28 -6.55 10.13
N LEU A 32 -6.94 -5.47 10.56
CA LEU A 32 -6.87 -5.00 11.95
C LEU A 32 -7.36 -6.04 12.94
N ARG A 33 -8.44 -6.78 12.63
CA ARG A 33 -8.96 -7.87 13.48
C ARG A 33 -7.95 -8.98 13.82
N HIS A 34 -6.96 -9.20 12.96
CA HIS A 34 -5.95 -10.26 13.15
C HIS A 34 -4.68 -9.74 13.82
N LEU A 35 -4.53 -8.42 13.91
CA LEU A 35 -3.39 -7.75 14.53
C LEU A 35 -3.70 -7.47 15.99
N LYS A 36 -2.85 -7.88 16.93
CA LYS A 36 -3.03 -7.58 18.36
C LYS A 36 -3.14 -6.08 18.62
N ARG A 37 -3.77 -5.70 19.73
CA ARG A 37 -3.66 -4.32 20.25
C ARG A 37 -2.19 -3.97 20.48
N GLY A 38 -1.77 -2.79 20.03
CA GLY A 38 -0.38 -2.36 20.03
C GLY A 38 0.47 -2.95 18.90
N GLY A 39 -0.04 -3.92 18.15
CA GLY A 39 0.62 -4.48 16.97
C GLY A 39 0.66 -3.50 15.80
N GLN A 40 1.55 -3.75 14.85
CA GLN A 40 1.80 -2.85 13.71
C GLN A 40 1.49 -3.48 12.35
N ILE A 41 0.97 -2.67 11.43
CA ILE A 41 1.01 -2.97 10.00
C ILE A 41 2.02 -2.05 9.30
N GLY A 42 2.89 -2.64 8.50
CA GLY A 42 3.79 -1.93 7.60
C GLY A 42 3.51 -2.28 6.15
N ILE A 43 3.44 -1.28 5.27
CA ILE A 43 3.31 -1.53 3.83
C ILE A 43 4.36 -0.76 3.03
N VAL A 44 4.74 -1.34 1.90
CA VAL A 44 5.36 -0.62 0.77
C VAL A 44 4.54 -0.96 -0.47
N SER A 45 4.03 0.03 -1.19
CA SER A 45 3.20 -0.20 -2.39
C SER A 45 3.40 0.91 -3.42
N PRO A 46 3.23 0.63 -4.73
CA PRO A 46 3.32 1.64 -5.76
C PRO A 46 2.37 2.79 -5.45
N ALA A 47 2.90 4.00 -5.52
CA ALA A 47 2.14 5.22 -5.25
C ALA A 47 2.78 6.41 -5.94
N TYR A 48 1.97 7.42 -6.22
CA TYR A 48 2.51 8.71 -6.65
C TYR A 48 3.18 9.42 -5.45
N PRO A 49 4.47 9.79 -5.52
CA PRO A 49 5.13 10.55 -4.45
C PRO A 49 4.43 11.88 -4.13
N VAL A 50 3.76 12.45 -5.12
CA VAL A 50 2.95 13.68 -5.03
C VAL A 50 1.58 13.46 -5.68
N GLU A 51 0.59 14.27 -5.33
CA GLU A 51 -0.72 14.23 -5.98
C GLU A 51 -0.62 14.69 -7.45
N ILE A 52 -1.29 13.96 -8.35
CA ILE A 52 -1.32 14.30 -9.77
C ILE A 52 -2.25 15.52 -9.96
N PRO A 53 -1.76 16.63 -10.54
CA PRO A 53 -2.59 17.80 -10.76
C PRO A 53 -3.65 17.55 -11.84
N LEU A 54 -4.70 18.39 -11.84
CA LEU A 54 -5.71 18.42 -12.91
C LEU A 54 -5.56 19.69 -13.75
N PRO A 55 -5.47 19.59 -15.10
CA PRO A 55 -5.46 18.35 -15.89
C PRO A 55 -4.15 17.55 -15.69
N SER A 56 -4.23 16.23 -15.92
CA SER A 56 -3.08 15.33 -15.77
C SER A 56 -1.92 15.76 -16.68
N PRO A 57 -0.65 15.69 -16.22
CA PRO A 57 0.50 15.92 -17.08
C PRO A 57 0.59 14.87 -18.20
N GLU A 58 1.33 15.18 -19.27
CA GLU A 58 1.59 14.26 -20.38
C GLU A 58 2.28 12.96 -19.91
N HIS A 59 3.10 13.06 -18.85
CA HIS A 59 3.75 11.94 -18.17
C HIS A 59 3.37 11.97 -16.68
N PRO A 60 2.94 10.85 -16.07
CA PRO A 60 3.13 9.46 -16.52
C PRO A 60 2.03 8.90 -17.45
N GLY A 61 1.04 9.71 -17.84
CA GLY A 61 -0.05 9.29 -18.72
C GLY A 61 -1.07 8.37 -18.05
N ASP A 62 -1.94 7.74 -18.84
CA ASP A 62 -3.10 7.00 -18.33
C ASP A 62 -2.78 5.55 -17.87
N ASP A 63 -1.59 5.02 -18.17
CA ASP A 63 -1.20 3.64 -17.85
C ASP A 63 -1.10 3.37 -16.33
N TRP A 64 -1.01 4.44 -15.53
CA TRP A 64 -0.79 4.41 -14.08
C TRP A 64 -2.04 4.80 -13.27
N HIS A 65 -3.22 4.89 -13.88
CA HIS A 65 -4.48 5.34 -13.26
C HIS A 65 -4.90 4.55 -12.00
N TRP A 66 -4.35 3.36 -11.79
CA TRP A 66 -4.61 2.49 -10.64
C TRP A 66 -3.80 2.88 -9.39
N MET A 67 -2.76 3.72 -9.52
CA MET A 67 -1.96 4.20 -8.41
C MET A 67 -2.66 5.33 -7.66
N ASN A 68 -2.42 5.41 -6.36
CA ASN A 68 -2.87 6.52 -5.52
C ASN A 68 -1.66 7.30 -5.01
N SER A 69 -1.84 8.59 -4.68
CA SER A 69 -0.76 9.41 -4.12
C SER A 69 -0.47 9.08 -2.66
N VAL A 70 0.71 9.46 -2.16
CA VAL A 70 1.07 9.36 -0.74
C VAL A 70 0.03 10.07 0.14
N ASP A 71 -0.41 11.27 -0.26
CA ASP A 71 -1.43 12.02 0.49
C ASP A 71 -2.78 11.30 0.48
N TRP A 72 -3.15 10.66 -0.64
CA TRP A 72 -4.34 9.82 -0.69
C TRP A 72 -4.24 8.64 0.28
N TRP A 73 -3.09 7.96 0.31
CA TRP A 73 -2.84 6.83 1.22
C TRP A 73 -2.91 7.25 2.68
N GLU A 74 -2.32 8.39 3.04
CA GLU A 74 -2.41 8.96 4.37
C GLU A 74 -3.87 9.21 4.77
N ARG A 75 -4.65 9.87 3.89
CA ARG A 75 -6.10 10.07 4.13
C ARG A 75 -6.84 8.74 4.25
N HIS A 76 -6.50 7.76 3.41
CA HIS A 76 -7.16 6.45 3.37
C HIS A 76 -7.04 5.71 4.71
N TRP A 77 -5.84 5.67 5.31
CA TRP A 77 -5.61 5.03 6.60
C TRP A 77 -6.14 5.85 7.79
N ASN A 78 -6.05 7.19 7.72
CA ASN A 78 -6.56 8.05 8.79
C ASN A 78 -8.09 8.05 8.95
N ARG A 79 -8.84 7.38 8.06
CA ARG A 79 -10.27 7.15 8.24
C ARG A 79 -10.61 6.13 9.32
N TYR A 80 -9.65 5.29 9.72
CA TYR A 80 -9.88 4.19 10.66
C TYR A 80 -9.46 4.61 12.07
N PRO A 81 -10.39 4.84 13.01
CA PRO A 81 -10.06 5.29 14.36
C PRO A 81 -9.24 4.26 15.15
N GLU A 82 -9.32 2.97 14.79
CA GLU A 82 -8.57 1.86 15.40
C GLU A 82 -7.09 1.82 15.02
N LEU A 83 -6.66 2.66 14.09
CA LEU A 83 -5.30 2.70 13.57
C LEU A 83 -4.68 4.09 13.78
N ASP A 84 -3.56 4.13 14.49
CA ASP A 84 -2.69 5.31 14.57
C ASP A 84 -1.66 5.26 13.44
N VAL A 85 -1.68 6.22 12.52
CA VAL A 85 -0.73 6.28 11.39
C VAL A 85 0.56 6.94 11.86
N GLU A 86 1.59 6.13 12.08
CA GLU A 86 2.88 6.60 12.60
C GLU A 86 3.80 7.14 11.51
N HIS A 87 3.68 6.59 10.30
CA HIS A 87 4.52 6.94 9.18
C HIS A 87 3.73 6.80 7.88
N CYS A 88 3.75 7.83 7.05
CA CYS A 88 3.31 7.77 5.65
C CYS A 88 4.18 8.74 4.84
N LYS A 89 5.08 8.19 4.02
CA LYS A 89 5.96 8.99 3.14
C LYS A 89 6.24 8.23 1.85
N ALA A 90 6.59 8.96 0.79
CA ALA A 90 7.24 8.36 -0.36
C ALA A 90 8.51 7.61 0.09
N LEU A 91 8.78 6.47 -0.53
CA LEU A 91 10.01 5.72 -0.35
C LEU A 91 11.15 6.45 -1.06
N PRO A 92 12.20 6.89 -0.36
CA PRO A 92 13.36 7.48 -0.99
C PRO A 92 13.97 6.50 -1.99
N ASN A 93 14.28 6.99 -3.18
CA ASN A 93 14.80 6.20 -4.28
C ASN A 93 13.90 5.02 -4.73
N GLY A 94 12.58 5.17 -4.58
CA GLY A 94 11.60 4.13 -4.92
C GLY A 94 11.67 3.71 -6.39
N TRP A 95 11.71 4.68 -7.31
CA TRP A 95 11.78 4.39 -8.75
C TRP A 95 13.09 3.70 -9.16
N GLN A 96 14.23 4.07 -8.56
CA GLN A 96 15.50 3.38 -8.84
C GLN A 96 15.46 1.93 -8.35
N SER A 97 14.80 1.69 -7.22
CA SER A 97 14.61 0.33 -6.69
C SER A 97 13.71 -0.49 -7.62
N TRP A 98 12.67 0.13 -8.17
CA TRP A 98 11.79 -0.48 -9.17
C TRP A 98 12.56 -0.83 -10.45
N VAL A 99 13.32 0.10 -11.02
CA VAL A 99 14.16 -0.14 -12.21
C VAL A 99 15.13 -1.29 -11.95
N ARG A 100 15.82 -1.29 -10.80
CA ARG A 100 16.76 -2.35 -10.42
C ARG A 100 16.08 -3.72 -10.34
N TRP A 101 14.84 -3.79 -9.86
CA TRP A 101 14.09 -5.03 -9.80
C TRP A 101 13.83 -5.61 -11.20
N HIS A 102 13.37 -4.78 -12.16
CA HIS A 102 13.17 -5.24 -13.53
C HIS A 102 14.48 -5.64 -14.20
N GLU A 103 15.55 -4.87 -14.05
CA GLU A 103 16.87 -5.19 -14.62
C GLU A 103 17.39 -6.54 -14.10
N LEU A 104 17.27 -6.79 -12.80
CA LEU A 104 17.63 -8.07 -12.20
C LEU A 104 16.80 -9.22 -12.81
N CYS A 105 15.48 -9.03 -12.90
CA CYS A 105 14.57 -10.02 -13.45
C CYS A 105 14.90 -10.36 -14.91
N LEU A 106 15.11 -9.36 -15.76
CA LEU A 106 15.49 -9.52 -17.16
C LEU A 106 16.86 -10.22 -17.28
N GLY A 107 17.82 -9.83 -16.44
CA GLY A 107 19.14 -10.47 -16.38
C GLY A 107 19.09 -11.95 -16.01
N HIS A 108 18.04 -12.39 -15.30
CA HIS A 108 17.79 -13.79 -14.96
C HIS A 108 16.81 -14.51 -15.90
N GLY A 109 16.50 -13.92 -17.06
CA GLY A 109 15.70 -14.57 -18.10
C GLY A 109 14.20 -14.58 -17.85
N ARG A 110 13.69 -13.77 -16.91
CA ARG A 110 12.24 -13.57 -16.77
C ARG A 110 11.73 -12.90 -18.05
N ARG A 111 10.74 -13.52 -18.68
CA ARG A 111 10.00 -12.92 -19.79
C ARG A 111 8.85 -12.12 -19.20
N ASP A 112 9.06 -10.82 -19.14
CA ASP A 112 8.05 -9.84 -18.74
C ASP A 112 7.91 -8.84 -19.86
N ASP A 113 6.84 -8.97 -20.63
CA ASP A 113 6.60 -8.18 -21.83
C ASP A 113 6.46 -6.68 -21.51
N TRP A 114 6.25 -6.32 -20.23
CA TRP A 114 6.05 -4.95 -19.77
C TRP A 114 7.33 -4.33 -19.19
N ALA A 115 8.31 -5.13 -18.76
CA ALA A 115 9.46 -4.67 -17.98
C ALA A 115 10.29 -3.59 -18.70
N GLU A 116 10.53 -3.73 -20.00
CA GLU A 116 11.30 -2.73 -20.76
C GLU A 116 10.55 -1.40 -20.88
N SER A 117 9.23 -1.46 -21.08
CA SER A 117 8.39 -0.26 -21.16
C SER A 117 8.32 0.45 -19.81
N GLU A 118 8.12 -0.29 -18.72
CA GLU A 118 8.12 0.29 -17.37
C GLU A 118 9.47 0.88 -16.99
N ILE A 119 10.59 0.20 -17.29
CA ILE A 119 11.93 0.75 -17.07
C ILE A 119 12.08 2.10 -17.78
N ARG A 120 11.65 2.20 -19.05
CA ARG A 120 11.72 3.45 -19.82
C ARG A 120 10.92 4.55 -19.13
N GLN A 121 9.67 4.28 -18.77
CA GLN A 121 8.79 5.26 -18.11
C GLN A 121 9.34 5.71 -16.76
N LEU A 122 9.82 4.77 -15.93
CA LEU A 122 10.43 5.08 -14.62
C LEU A 122 11.68 5.97 -14.77
N ARG A 123 12.48 5.74 -15.82
CA ARG A 123 13.68 6.55 -16.11
C ARG A 123 13.32 7.93 -16.67
N GLU A 124 12.26 8.05 -17.46
CA GLU A 124 11.75 9.34 -17.94
C GLU A 124 11.12 10.16 -16.80
N ASP A 125 10.44 9.49 -15.86
CA ASP A 125 9.81 10.11 -14.69
C ASP A 125 10.83 10.64 -13.68
N GLU A 126 11.92 9.90 -13.45
CA GLU A 126 12.94 10.18 -12.43
C GLU A 126 12.38 10.36 -11.00
N GLY A 127 11.23 9.77 -10.70
CA GLY A 127 10.58 9.82 -9.39
C GLY A 127 9.75 11.06 -9.14
N ARG A 128 9.43 11.84 -10.17
CA ARG A 128 8.48 12.96 -10.06
C ARG A 128 7.10 12.44 -9.69
N TYR A 129 6.66 11.35 -10.32
CA TYR A 129 5.34 10.77 -10.15
C TYR A 129 5.38 9.26 -9.90
N LEU A 130 6.36 8.51 -10.36
CA LEU A 130 6.39 7.07 -10.20
C LEU A 130 7.28 6.66 -9.03
N GLY A 131 6.77 5.82 -8.14
CA GLY A 131 7.50 5.37 -6.97
C GLY A 131 6.67 4.51 -6.04
N PHE A 132 7.04 4.51 -4.77
CA PHE A 132 6.34 3.77 -3.73
C PHE A 132 5.98 4.68 -2.56
N VAL A 133 4.86 4.40 -1.91
CA VAL A 133 4.60 4.83 -0.54
C VAL A 133 5.17 3.80 0.43
N ARG A 134 5.69 4.25 1.56
CA ARG A 134 5.93 3.41 2.74
C ARG A 134 5.07 3.91 3.89
N MET A 135 4.34 3.01 4.53
CA MET A 135 3.47 3.34 5.65
C MET A 135 3.65 2.41 6.82
N VAL A 136 3.45 2.93 8.02
CA VAL A 136 3.36 2.17 9.27
C VAL A 136 2.18 2.69 10.07
N GLY A 137 1.37 1.78 10.58
CA GLY A 137 0.28 2.09 11.49
C GLY A 137 0.24 1.12 12.66
N ARG A 138 -0.15 1.62 13.83
CA ARG A 138 -0.30 0.82 15.06
C ARG A 138 -1.77 0.70 15.43
N ARG A 139 -2.21 -0.52 15.73
CA ARG A 139 -3.56 -0.75 16.24
C ARG A 139 -3.68 -0.24 17.68
N THR A 140 -4.63 0.65 17.96
CA THR A 140 -4.80 1.32 19.26
C THR A 140 -6.00 0.79 20.07
N TYR A 141 -7.12 0.53 19.41
CA TYR A 141 -8.40 0.19 20.06
C TYR A 141 -8.86 -1.25 19.86
N GLU A 142 -9.77 -1.67 20.74
CA GLU A 142 -10.57 -2.87 20.57
C GLU A 142 -11.63 -2.60 19.50
N MET A 143 -11.74 -3.49 18.52
CA MET A 143 -12.75 -3.35 17.48
C MET A 143 -14.09 -3.79 18.10
N THR A 144 -15.02 -2.86 18.29
CA THR A 144 -16.35 -3.21 18.80
C THR A 144 -17.12 -3.81 17.64
N LEU A 145 -17.09 -5.15 17.51
CA LEU A 145 -17.88 -5.85 16.52
C LEU A 145 -19.36 -5.63 16.84
N ILE A 146 -20.04 -4.81 16.03
CA ILE A 146 -21.49 -4.63 16.14
C ILE A 146 -22.13 -5.95 15.72
N GLY A 147 -22.55 -6.77 16.68
CA GLY A 147 -23.39 -7.93 16.46
C GLY A 147 -22.71 -9.29 16.60
N THR A 148 -22.31 -9.64 17.83
CA THR A 148 -22.56 -11.01 18.31
C THR A 148 -23.64 -10.92 19.37
N THR A 149 -24.91 -10.95 18.94
CA THR A 149 -25.98 -11.33 19.85
C THR A 149 -25.74 -12.79 20.22
N SER A 150 -25.05 -13.00 21.32
CA SER A 150 -25.10 -14.24 22.08
C SER A 150 -26.55 -14.42 22.52
N THR A 151 -27.27 -15.32 21.84
CA THR A 151 -28.54 -15.85 22.33
C THR A 151 -28.23 -16.58 23.65
N PRO A 152 -28.85 -16.22 24.79
CA PRO A 152 -28.72 -17.02 26.00
C PRO A 152 -29.54 -18.31 25.83
N GLU A 153 -28.95 -19.45 26.16
CA GLU A 153 -29.70 -20.66 26.57
C GLU A 153 -30.27 -20.48 27.98
#